data_AF-A0A453C309-F1
#
_entry.id   AF-A0A453C309-F1
#
_cell.length_a   1.000
_cell.length_b   1.000
_cell.length_c   1.000
_cell.angle_alpha   90.00
_cell.angle_beta   90.00
_cell.angle_gamma   90.00
#
_symmetry.space_group_name_H-M   'P 1'
#
loop_
_entity.id
_entity.type
_entity.pdbx_description
1 polymer ?
#
loop_
_entity_poly.entity_id
_entity_poly.type
_entity_poly.pdbx_seq_one_letter_code
_entity_poly.pdbx_strand_id
1 'polypeptide(L)'
;MQWYAFHKEPAGGTDPENGKKKRLLEIFSGWCDNVIDLLNATEEEAILRRDIYDRPPTINWGKGRVTLLGDSVHAMQPNLGQGGCMAIEDGYQLAVELEKAWEESVKSRTPVDVISSLRSYEKERKLRVAIIHGLARMAAIMATTYRPYLGVGLGPLSFLTKLRIPHPGRVGGRFFIKVGMPLMLSWILGGNSSKLEGRPLSCRLSDKASNQLGRWFQDDDALEQAMGGEWYLFPMSSGDDSALQPIRLIRDEQRTLSIGSKPDPSNSDSSLSFPLPQVSEIHATITCKNKGFYLTDLGSEHGTWFNDNEGRRYRLPPNFPVRFHPSDAIEFGSDKKAMFRVKVLSTLPYDSARGGEVLQAA
;
A
#
# COMPACT_ATOMS: atom_id res chain seq x y z
N MET A 1 0.10 10.80 -7.38
CA MET A 1 0.36 9.48 -6.76
C MET A 1 0.77 8.52 -7.87
N GLN A 2 1.87 7.79 -7.72
CA GLN A 2 2.32 6.79 -8.70
C GLN A 2 2.00 5.39 -8.16
N TRP A 3 1.48 4.52 -9.01
CA TRP A 3 1.24 3.11 -8.69
C TRP A 3 1.75 2.22 -9.82
N TYR A 4 2.04 0.97 -9.48
CA TYR A 4 2.39 -0.06 -10.45
C TYR A 4 1.79 -1.39 -10.00
N ALA A 5 1.49 -2.26 -10.96
CA ALA A 5 0.97 -3.59 -10.70
C ALA A 5 1.68 -4.60 -11.61
N PHE A 6 1.94 -5.80 -11.09
CA PHE A 6 2.53 -6.89 -11.85
C PHE A 6 1.47 -7.93 -12.23
N HIS A 7 1.40 -8.22 -13.52
CA HIS A 7 0.58 -9.29 -14.06
C HIS A 7 1.44 -10.13 -15.01
N LYS A 8 1.45 -11.45 -14.81
CA LYS A 8 2.33 -12.37 -15.55
C LYS A 8 1.70 -12.72 -16.89
N GLU A 9 2.34 -12.30 -17.98
CA GLU A 9 1.91 -12.55 -19.36
C GLU A 9 3.12 -12.78 -20.27
N PRO A 10 2.93 -13.30 -21.49
CA PRO A 10 3.96 -13.27 -22.53
C PRO A 10 4.42 -11.84 -22.83
N ALA A 11 5.70 -11.68 -23.15
CA ALA A 11 6.28 -10.40 -23.55
C ALA A 11 5.73 -9.92 -24.91
N GLY A 12 5.80 -8.61 -25.14
CA GLY A 12 5.39 -7.96 -26.39
C GLY A 12 3.88 -7.74 -26.54
N GLY A 13 3.11 -7.92 -25.46
CA GLY A 13 1.67 -7.71 -25.53
C GLY A 13 1.28 -6.24 -25.69
N THR A 14 0.15 -6.02 -26.36
CA THR A 14 -0.43 -4.68 -26.62
C THR A 14 -1.83 -4.60 -26.02
N ASP A 15 -2.19 -3.42 -25.52
CA ASP A 15 -3.58 -3.14 -25.12
C ASP A 15 -4.32 -2.43 -26.27
N PRO A 16 -5.63 -2.67 -26.44
CA PRO A 16 -6.43 -1.93 -27.40
C PRO A 16 -6.52 -0.44 -27.03
N GLU A 17 -6.74 0.41 -28.03
CA GLU A 17 -6.94 1.84 -27.84
C GLU A 17 -8.11 2.08 -26.86
N ASN A 18 -7.86 2.88 -25.81
CA ASN A 18 -8.79 3.13 -24.70
C ASN A 18 -9.32 1.88 -23.96
N GLY A 19 -8.56 0.77 -23.96
CA GLY A 19 -8.96 -0.47 -23.30
C GLY A 19 -8.12 -0.87 -22.08
N LYS A 20 -7.11 -0.09 -21.69
CA LYS A 20 -6.19 -0.44 -20.60
C LYS A 20 -6.91 -0.43 -19.26
N LYS A 21 -7.67 0.62 -18.95
CA LYS A 21 -8.43 0.70 -17.68
C LYS A 21 -9.43 -0.43 -17.57
N LYS A 22 -10.20 -0.68 -18.63
CA LYS A 22 -11.17 -1.78 -18.67
C LYS A 22 -10.51 -3.13 -18.39
N ARG A 23 -9.41 -3.44 -19.08
CA ARG A 23 -8.65 -4.68 -18.87
C ARG A 23 -8.11 -4.78 -17.45
N LEU A 24 -7.59 -3.69 -16.88
CA LEU A 24 -7.11 -3.68 -15.50
C LEU A 24 -8.26 -3.90 -14.51
N LEU A 25 -9.42 -3.28 -14.70
CA LEU A 25 -10.60 -3.51 -13.86
C LEU A 25 -11.06 -4.97 -13.91
N GLU A 26 -10.97 -5.63 -15.06
CA GLU A 26 -11.24 -7.07 -15.19
C GLU A 26 -10.21 -7.90 -14.40
N ILE A 27 -8.91 -7.65 -14.60
CA ILE A 27 -7.81 -8.35 -13.92
C ILE A 27 -7.88 -8.17 -12.40
N PHE A 28 -8.23 -6.97 -11.93
CA PHE A 28 -8.23 -6.59 -10.52
C PHE A 28 -9.63 -6.62 -9.87
N SER A 29 -10.67 -7.10 -10.56
CA SER A 29 -12.06 -7.13 -10.09
C SER A 29 -12.29 -7.75 -8.69
N GLY A 30 -11.44 -8.71 -8.29
CA GLY A 30 -11.50 -9.36 -6.97
C GLY A 30 -10.65 -8.69 -5.88
N TRP A 31 -10.03 -7.55 -6.15
CA TRP A 31 -9.24 -6.79 -5.18
C TRP A 31 -10.13 -5.83 -4.38
N CYS A 32 -9.57 -5.28 -3.30
CA CYS A 32 -10.30 -4.33 -2.45
C CYS A 32 -10.66 -3.05 -3.19
N ASP A 33 -11.72 -2.38 -2.73
CA ASP A 33 -12.28 -1.17 -3.32
C ASP A 33 -11.21 -0.08 -3.56
N ASN A 34 -10.22 0.06 -2.67
CA ASN A 34 -9.13 1.03 -2.84
C ASN A 34 -8.31 0.83 -4.12
N VAL A 35 -8.12 -0.43 -4.57
CA VAL A 35 -7.44 -0.72 -5.84
C VAL A 35 -8.33 -0.34 -7.02
N ILE A 36 -9.62 -0.66 -6.93
CA ILE A 36 -10.60 -0.33 -7.97
C ILE A 36 -10.76 1.19 -8.11
N ASP A 37 -10.87 1.91 -6.99
CA ASP A 37 -10.94 3.38 -6.94
C ASP A 37 -9.71 4.01 -7.59
N LEU A 38 -8.52 3.49 -7.28
CA LEU A 38 -7.26 3.96 -7.85
C LEU A 38 -7.24 3.79 -9.38
N LEU A 39 -7.71 2.64 -9.89
CA LEU A 39 -7.84 2.39 -11.33
C LEU A 39 -8.86 3.32 -11.98
N ASN A 40 -10.01 3.53 -11.35
CA ASN A 40 -11.06 4.43 -11.86
C ASN A 40 -10.59 5.87 -11.93
N ALA A 41 -9.88 6.34 -10.90
CA ALA A 41 -9.33 7.69 -10.79
C ALA A 41 -8.09 7.95 -11.65
N THR A 42 -7.48 6.92 -12.25
CA THR A 42 -6.33 7.08 -13.14
C THR A 42 -6.81 7.32 -14.56
N GLU A 43 -6.42 8.43 -15.20
CA GLU A 43 -6.73 8.68 -16.61
C GLU A 43 -6.18 7.58 -17.53
N GLU A 44 -6.92 7.25 -18.60
CA GLU A 44 -6.59 6.14 -19.51
C GLU A 44 -5.20 6.30 -20.15
N GLU A 45 -4.85 7.54 -20.50
CA GLU A 45 -3.58 7.90 -21.14
C GLU A 45 -2.40 7.81 -20.16
N ALA A 46 -2.66 7.96 -18.85
CA ALA A 46 -1.66 7.83 -17.80
C ALA A 46 -1.29 6.37 -17.50
N ILE A 47 -2.09 5.41 -17.97
CA ILE A 47 -1.83 3.99 -17.77
C ILE A 47 -0.77 3.50 -18.77
N LEU A 48 0.35 3.03 -18.24
CA LEU A 48 1.48 2.52 -19.03
C LEU A 48 1.65 1.01 -18.82
N ARG A 49 1.71 0.28 -19.94
CA ARG A 49 2.15 -1.12 -19.97
C ARG A 49 3.65 -1.16 -20.30
N ARG A 50 4.41 -1.88 -19.48
CA ARG A 50 5.84 -2.11 -19.70
C ARG A 50 6.14 -3.57 -19.42
N ASP A 51 6.81 -4.22 -20.36
CA ASP A 51 7.39 -5.53 -20.11
C ASP A 51 8.56 -5.38 -19.14
N ILE A 52 8.66 -6.31 -18.20
CA ILE A 52 9.74 -6.37 -17.23
C ILE A 52 10.57 -7.61 -17.54
N TYR A 53 11.82 -7.38 -17.92
CA TYR A 53 12.78 -8.43 -18.21
C TYR A 53 13.69 -8.66 -17.01
N ASP A 54 13.89 -9.92 -16.66
CA ASP A 54 14.88 -10.33 -15.65
C ASP A 54 16.18 -10.75 -16.35
N ARG A 55 17.33 -10.33 -15.81
CA ARG A 55 18.64 -10.65 -16.36
C ARG A 55 19.47 -11.39 -15.32
N PRO A 56 20.09 -12.54 -15.65
CA PRO A 56 21.02 -13.20 -14.73
C PRO A 56 22.17 -12.26 -14.32
N PRO A 57 22.62 -12.30 -13.05
CA PRO A 57 23.73 -11.49 -12.59
C PRO A 57 25.00 -11.75 -13.42
N THR A 58 25.72 -10.69 -13.81
CA THR A 58 27.03 -10.82 -14.46
C THR A 58 28.16 -10.85 -13.44
N ILE A 59 29.10 -11.78 -13.62
CA ILE A 59 30.32 -11.87 -12.82
C ILE A 59 31.38 -10.88 -13.33
N ASN A 60 31.32 -10.56 -14.63
CA ASN A 60 32.24 -9.64 -15.28
C ASN A 60 31.63 -8.25 -15.38
N TRP A 61 32.25 -7.29 -14.70
CA TRP A 61 31.80 -5.91 -14.60
C TRP A 61 32.64 -4.97 -15.48
N GLY A 62 33.76 -5.42 -16.07
CA GLY A 62 34.58 -4.52 -16.86
C GLY A 62 35.85 -5.15 -17.40
N LYS A 63 36.58 -4.38 -18.20
CA LYS A 63 37.88 -4.77 -18.75
C LYS A 63 38.78 -3.55 -18.90
N GLY A 64 40.02 -3.66 -18.45
CA GLY A 64 41.00 -2.57 -18.51
C GLY A 64 40.47 -1.32 -17.81
N ARG A 65 40.45 -0.19 -18.52
CA ARG A 65 39.99 1.12 -18.05
C ARG A 65 38.46 1.32 -18.09
N VAL A 66 37.70 0.26 -18.37
CA VAL A 66 36.24 0.30 -18.42
C VAL A 66 35.66 -0.58 -17.31
N THR A 67 34.68 -0.05 -16.58
CA THR A 67 33.83 -0.78 -15.63
C THR A 67 32.37 -0.38 -15.83
N LEU A 68 31.46 -1.24 -15.40
CA LEU A 68 30.01 -1.14 -15.50
C LEU A 68 29.44 -0.95 -14.08
N LEU A 69 28.31 -0.24 -13.99
CA LEU A 69 27.59 0.02 -12.74
C LEU A 69 26.08 0.10 -12.98
N GLY A 70 25.28 0.03 -11.92
CA GLY A 70 23.83 0.12 -12.04
C GLY A 70 23.22 -0.99 -12.92
N ASP A 71 22.18 -0.65 -13.68
CA ASP A 71 21.43 -1.60 -14.51
C ASP A 71 22.29 -2.32 -15.57
N SER A 72 23.41 -1.74 -15.99
CA SER A 72 24.34 -2.40 -16.92
C SER A 72 24.96 -3.70 -16.33
N VAL A 73 24.95 -3.83 -15.01
CA VAL A 73 25.45 -4.99 -14.26
C VAL A 73 24.32 -5.74 -13.56
N HIS A 74 23.43 -5.02 -12.90
CA HIS A 74 22.48 -5.58 -11.93
C HIS A 74 21.07 -5.00 -12.08
N ALA A 75 20.60 -4.92 -13.33
CA ALA A 75 19.19 -4.66 -13.63
C ALA A 75 18.31 -5.64 -12.84
N MET A 76 17.47 -5.09 -11.95
CA MET A 76 16.65 -5.86 -11.03
C MET A 76 15.19 -5.46 -11.12
N GLN A 77 14.31 -6.41 -10.83
CA GLN A 77 12.88 -6.11 -10.75
C GLN A 77 12.62 -5.10 -9.62
N PRO A 78 11.67 -4.18 -9.78
CA PRO A 78 11.42 -3.08 -8.84
C PRO A 78 10.86 -3.50 -7.47
N ASN A 79 10.70 -4.80 -7.21
CA ASN A 79 10.02 -5.35 -6.03
C ASN A 79 10.59 -4.91 -4.67
N LEU A 80 11.88 -4.56 -4.61
CA LEU A 80 12.52 -4.07 -3.38
C LEU A 80 12.86 -2.57 -3.43
N GLY A 81 12.62 -1.90 -4.56
CA GLY A 81 13.04 -0.50 -4.76
C GLY A 81 14.56 -0.28 -4.70
N GLN A 82 15.37 -1.34 -4.81
CA GLN A 82 16.82 -1.27 -4.56
C GLN A 82 17.67 -0.93 -5.79
N GLY A 83 17.14 -1.00 -7.01
CA GLY A 83 17.94 -0.77 -8.22
C GLY A 83 18.67 0.58 -8.20
N GLY A 84 17.91 1.65 -7.98
CA GLY A 84 18.47 3.00 -7.85
C GLY A 84 19.41 3.17 -6.66
N CYS A 85 19.05 2.64 -5.48
CA CYS A 85 19.91 2.68 -4.29
C CYS A 85 21.27 2.03 -4.56
N MET A 86 21.26 0.88 -5.24
CA MET A 86 22.46 0.13 -5.58
C MET A 86 23.35 0.87 -6.58
N ALA A 87 22.75 1.53 -7.58
CA ALA A 87 23.49 2.38 -8.52
C ALA A 87 24.14 3.59 -7.84
N ILE A 88 23.46 4.21 -6.86
CA ILE A 88 24.02 5.32 -6.06
C ILE A 88 25.21 4.82 -5.23
N GLU A 89 25.05 3.69 -4.55
CA GLU A 89 26.15 3.09 -3.79
C GLU A 89 27.35 2.71 -4.67
N ASP A 90 27.10 2.26 -5.91
CA ASP A 90 28.16 1.98 -6.86
C ASP A 90 28.94 3.23 -7.22
N GLY A 91 28.24 4.33 -7.54
CA GLY A 91 28.88 5.61 -7.85
C GLY A 91 29.71 6.13 -6.68
N TYR A 92 29.18 6.02 -5.45
CA TYR A 92 29.90 6.38 -4.23
C TYR A 92 31.17 5.53 -4.04
N GLN A 93 31.05 4.21 -4.12
CA GLN A 93 32.19 3.31 -3.93
C GLN A 93 33.26 3.50 -5.02
N LEU A 94 32.86 3.76 -6.27
CA LEU A 94 33.77 4.06 -7.36
C LEU A 94 34.56 5.34 -7.08
N ALA A 95 33.88 6.41 -6.62
CA ALA A 95 34.54 7.66 -6.25
C ALA A 95 35.57 7.45 -5.13
N VAL A 96 35.22 6.69 -4.09
CA VAL A 96 36.12 6.36 -2.97
C VAL A 96 37.39 5.63 -3.45
N GLU A 97 37.27 4.64 -4.34
CA GLU A 97 38.44 3.89 -4.82
C GLU A 97 39.32 4.71 -5.79
N LEU A 98 38.74 5.65 -6.52
CA LEU A 98 39.49 6.59 -7.36
C LEU A 98 40.22 7.65 -6.53
N GLU A 99 39.57 8.17 -5.48
CA GLU A 99 40.17 9.13 -4.54
C GLU A 99 41.38 8.53 -3.83
N LYS A 100 41.25 7.31 -3.28
CA LYS A 100 42.38 6.58 -2.67
C LYS A 100 43.56 6.43 -3.61
N ALA A 101 43.31 6.09 -4.87
CA ALA A 101 44.37 5.91 -5.85
C ALA A 101 45.00 7.24 -6.29
N TRP A 102 44.22 8.32 -6.31
CA TRP A 102 44.73 9.66 -6.50
C TRP A 102 45.66 10.09 -5.35
N GLU A 103 45.23 9.91 -4.10
CA GLU A 103 46.05 10.23 -2.92
C GLU A 103 47.36 9.44 -2.90
N GLU A 104 47.31 8.13 -3.20
CA GLU A 104 48.51 7.29 -3.27
C GLU A 104 49.42 7.70 -4.42
N SER A 105 48.86 8.09 -5.57
CA SER A 105 49.62 8.64 -6.71
C SER A 105 50.37 9.91 -6.33
N VAL A 106 49.71 10.85 -5.62
CA VAL A 106 50.33 12.09 -5.13
C VAL A 106 51.47 11.78 -4.15
N LYS A 107 51.25 10.85 -3.21
CA LYS A 107 52.24 10.49 -2.18
C LYS A 107 53.46 9.77 -2.77
N SER A 108 53.23 8.83 -3.68
CA SER A 108 54.28 7.99 -4.29
C SER A 108 54.94 8.65 -5.51
N ARG A 109 54.37 9.73 -6.05
CA ARG A 109 54.76 10.37 -7.32
C ARG A 109 54.74 9.41 -8.51
N THR A 110 53.80 8.45 -8.50
CA THR A 110 53.60 7.51 -9.61
C THR A 110 52.26 7.78 -10.30
N PRO A 111 52.07 7.37 -11.58
CA PRO A 111 50.79 7.52 -12.26
C PRO A 111 49.66 6.76 -11.54
N VAL A 112 48.44 7.32 -11.54
CA VAL A 112 47.26 6.66 -10.96
C VAL A 112 47.01 5.30 -11.62
N ASP A 113 46.99 4.24 -10.82
CA ASP A 113 46.59 2.90 -11.28
C ASP A 113 45.06 2.77 -11.32
N VAL A 114 44.48 3.37 -12.37
CA VAL A 114 43.04 3.35 -12.61
C VAL A 114 42.51 1.92 -12.72
N ILE A 115 43.26 1.00 -13.33
CA ILE A 115 42.76 -0.36 -13.58
C ILE A 115 42.55 -1.08 -12.24
N SER A 116 43.51 -0.99 -11.33
CA SER A 116 43.40 -1.56 -9.99
C SER A 116 42.24 -0.95 -9.20
N SER A 117 42.08 0.38 -9.23
CA SER A 117 40.93 1.06 -8.59
C SER A 117 39.58 0.55 -9.08
N LEU A 118 39.41 0.39 -10.41
CA LEU A 118 38.17 -0.14 -10.97
C LEU A 118 37.91 -1.58 -10.52
N ARG A 119 38.94 -2.42 -10.40
CA ARG A 119 38.77 -3.80 -9.88
C ARG A 119 38.45 -3.82 -8.39
N SER A 120 39.03 -2.93 -7.60
CA SER A 120 38.74 -2.78 -6.17
C SER A 120 37.29 -2.38 -5.95
N TYR A 121 36.78 -1.40 -6.72
CA TYR A 121 35.36 -1.01 -6.72
C TYR A 121 34.46 -2.23 -6.96
N GLU A 122 34.72 -3.00 -8.02
CA GLU A 122 33.92 -4.18 -8.36
C GLU A 122 33.94 -5.22 -7.24
N LYS A 123 35.11 -5.45 -6.63
CA LYS A 123 35.27 -6.42 -5.54
C LYS A 123 34.43 -6.03 -4.32
N GLU A 124 34.46 -4.76 -3.92
CA GLU A 124 33.71 -4.25 -2.78
C GLU A 124 32.19 -4.31 -3.01
N ARG A 125 31.74 -4.14 -4.27
CA ARG A 125 30.31 -4.12 -4.61
C ARG A 125 29.71 -5.48 -4.89
N LYS A 126 30.44 -6.40 -5.52
CA LYS A 126 29.92 -7.68 -6.04
C LYS A 126 29.09 -8.46 -5.03
N LEU A 127 29.56 -8.63 -3.80
CA LEU A 127 28.85 -9.42 -2.78
C LEU A 127 27.52 -8.78 -2.40
N ARG A 128 27.52 -7.48 -2.12
CA ARG A 128 26.30 -6.75 -1.73
C ARG A 128 25.27 -6.77 -2.87
N VAL A 129 25.72 -6.57 -4.10
CA VAL A 129 24.88 -6.59 -5.29
C VAL A 129 24.29 -7.97 -5.53
N ALA A 130 25.10 -9.02 -5.47
CA ALA A 130 24.63 -10.39 -5.66
C ALA A 130 23.54 -10.78 -4.66
N ILE A 131 23.69 -10.41 -3.38
CA ILE A 131 22.70 -10.69 -2.34
C ILE A 131 21.40 -9.92 -2.61
N ILE A 132 21.47 -8.60 -2.82
CA ILE A 132 20.27 -7.77 -3.04
C ILE A 132 19.53 -8.21 -4.32
N HIS A 133 20.25 -8.48 -5.39
CA HIS A 133 19.66 -8.97 -6.63
C HIS A 133 18.99 -10.34 -6.45
N GLY A 134 19.65 -11.26 -5.73
CA GLY A 134 19.07 -12.55 -5.37
C GLY A 134 17.80 -12.42 -4.54
N LEU A 135 17.79 -11.52 -3.54
CA LEU A 135 16.61 -11.24 -2.71
C LEU A 135 15.47 -10.63 -3.54
N ALA A 136 15.76 -9.70 -4.46
CA ALA A 136 14.75 -9.08 -5.32
C ALA A 136 14.06 -10.12 -6.23
N ARG A 137 14.85 -11.05 -6.78
CA ARG A 137 14.35 -12.16 -7.59
C ARG A 137 13.54 -13.17 -6.77
N MET A 138 13.99 -13.50 -5.57
CA MET A 138 13.25 -14.37 -4.65
C MET A 138 11.92 -13.75 -4.22
N ALA A 139 11.88 -12.44 -3.92
CA ALA A 139 10.66 -11.73 -3.61
C ALA A 139 9.64 -11.79 -4.77
N ALA A 140 10.12 -11.65 -6.01
CA ALA A 140 9.29 -11.79 -7.20
C ALA A 140 8.70 -13.20 -7.33
N ILE A 141 9.54 -14.22 -7.18
CA ILE A 141 9.12 -15.62 -7.25
C ILE A 141 8.05 -15.85 -6.18
N MET A 142 8.33 -15.49 -4.92
CA MET A 142 7.37 -15.62 -3.82
C MET A 142 6.05 -14.91 -4.11
N ALA A 143 6.07 -13.66 -4.60
CA ALA A 143 4.85 -12.92 -4.92
C ALA A 143 4.01 -13.61 -6.01
N THR A 144 4.65 -14.30 -6.96
CA THR A 144 3.95 -15.04 -8.02
C THR A 144 3.48 -16.44 -7.60
N THR A 145 4.24 -17.16 -6.77
CA THR A 145 3.89 -18.52 -6.32
C THR A 145 3.00 -18.57 -5.10
N TYR A 146 2.94 -17.52 -4.25
CA TYR A 146 2.07 -17.51 -3.06
C TYR A 146 0.60 -17.14 -3.34
N ARG A 147 0.25 -16.60 -4.51
CA ARG A 147 -1.14 -16.22 -4.86
C ARG A 147 -2.17 -17.35 -4.60
N PRO A 148 -1.95 -18.61 -5.05
CA PRO A 148 -2.86 -19.72 -4.78
C PRO A 148 -2.99 -20.06 -3.29
N TYR A 149 -1.90 -19.88 -2.53
CA TYR A 149 -1.81 -20.24 -1.11
C TYR A 149 -2.42 -19.18 -0.18
N LEU A 150 -2.62 -17.95 -0.67
CA LEU A 150 -3.37 -16.89 0.01
C LEU A 150 -4.88 -16.99 -0.23
N GLY A 151 -5.36 -18.06 -0.88
CA GLY A 151 -6.77 -18.28 -1.18
C GLY A 151 -7.27 -17.56 -2.44
N VAL A 152 -6.39 -16.87 -3.16
CA VAL A 152 -6.72 -16.16 -4.40
C VAL A 152 -6.44 -17.09 -5.59
N GLY A 153 -7.49 -17.47 -6.32
CA GLY A 153 -7.37 -18.31 -7.52
C GLY A 153 -7.70 -19.81 -7.35
N LEU A 154 -8.36 -20.21 -6.26
CA LEU A 154 -8.81 -21.62 -6.07
C LEU A 154 -9.98 -22.04 -6.96
N GLY A 155 -10.56 -21.12 -7.75
CA GLY A 155 -11.65 -21.42 -8.67
C GLY A 155 -12.81 -22.17 -7.98
N PRO A 156 -13.24 -23.34 -8.50
CA PRO A 156 -14.33 -24.14 -7.91
C PRO A 156 -14.09 -24.61 -6.46
N LEU A 157 -12.85 -24.53 -5.95
CA LEU A 157 -12.45 -25.00 -4.62
C LEU A 157 -12.38 -23.88 -3.56
N SER A 158 -12.95 -22.71 -3.84
CA SER A 158 -12.97 -21.56 -2.91
C SER A 158 -13.56 -21.90 -1.53
N PHE A 159 -14.42 -22.91 -1.44
CA PHE A 159 -15.02 -23.38 -0.17
C PHE A 159 -13.97 -23.84 0.87
N LEU A 160 -12.78 -24.27 0.44
CA LEU A 160 -11.69 -24.69 1.35
C LEU A 160 -11.14 -23.53 2.19
N THR A 161 -11.32 -22.28 1.75
CA THR A 161 -10.91 -21.10 2.52
C THR A 161 -11.72 -20.93 3.82
N LYS A 162 -12.94 -21.48 3.89
CA LYS A 162 -13.81 -21.43 5.08
C LYS A 162 -13.28 -22.27 6.25
N LEU A 163 -12.42 -23.24 5.99
CA LEU A 163 -11.93 -24.16 7.03
C LEU A 163 -10.90 -23.53 7.98
N ARG A 164 -10.44 -22.29 7.73
CA ARG A 164 -9.54 -21.48 8.61
C ARG A 164 -8.39 -22.27 9.26
N ILE A 165 -7.88 -23.34 8.63
CA ILE A 165 -6.82 -24.18 9.20
C ILE A 165 -5.53 -23.36 9.19
N PRO A 166 -4.95 -23.04 10.36
CA PRO A 166 -3.70 -22.29 10.41
C PRO A 166 -2.57 -23.18 9.90
N HIS A 167 -2.06 -22.84 8.71
CA HIS A 167 -0.97 -23.59 8.08
C HIS A 167 0.28 -23.61 9.00
N PRO A 168 0.95 -24.76 9.20
CA PRO A 168 2.18 -24.83 10.01
C PRO A 168 3.30 -23.86 9.57
N GLY A 169 3.37 -23.50 8.28
CA GLY A 169 4.26 -22.45 7.77
C GLY A 169 3.90 -21.04 8.23
N ARG A 170 2.67 -20.80 8.68
CA ARG A 170 2.20 -19.50 9.21
C ARG A 170 2.74 -19.22 10.62
N VAL A 171 2.98 -20.27 11.42
CA VAL A 171 3.56 -20.16 12.77
C VAL A 171 5.08 -20.03 12.70
N GLY A 172 5.75 -20.93 11.97
CA GLY A 172 7.19 -20.84 11.73
C GLY A 172 7.58 -19.58 10.94
N GLY A 173 6.83 -19.27 9.87
CA GLY A 173 7.00 -18.07 9.07
C GLY A 173 6.76 -16.78 9.86
N ARG A 174 5.78 -16.73 10.78
CA ARG A 174 5.60 -15.58 11.68
C ARG A 174 6.81 -15.33 12.56
N PHE A 175 7.46 -16.37 13.07
CA PHE A 175 8.67 -16.22 13.90
C PHE A 175 9.84 -15.69 13.07
N PHE A 176 10.12 -16.29 11.90
CA PHE A 176 11.16 -15.83 10.99
C PHE A 176 10.91 -14.40 10.47
N ILE A 177 9.67 -14.05 10.14
CA ILE A 177 9.31 -12.67 9.77
C ILE A 177 9.51 -11.74 10.97
N LYS A 178 9.01 -12.07 12.16
CA LYS A 178 9.09 -11.18 13.32
C LYS A 178 10.53 -10.89 13.76
N VAL A 179 11.43 -11.87 13.69
CA VAL A 179 12.82 -11.73 14.15
C VAL A 179 13.77 -11.37 13.01
N GLY A 180 13.64 -12.02 11.85
CA GLY A 180 14.55 -11.84 10.71
C GLY A 180 14.20 -10.63 9.84
N MET A 181 12.92 -10.29 9.69
CA MET A 181 12.51 -9.19 8.80
C MET A 181 13.06 -7.82 9.23
N PRO A 182 13.08 -7.43 10.51
CA PRO A 182 13.66 -6.15 10.91
C PRO A 182 15.15 -6.04 10.57
N LEU A 183 15.93 -7.09 10.80
CA LEU A 183 17.37 -7.13 10.48
C LEU A 183 17.59 -7.11 8.96
N MET A 184 16.83 -7.92 8.23
CA MET A 184 16.87 -7.99 6.78
C MET A 184 16.46 -6.65 6.15
N LEU A 185 15.36 -6.04 6.57
CA LEU A 185 14.91 -4.72 6.10
C LEU A 185 15.91 -3.64 6.46
N SER A 186 16.49 -3.65 7.66
CA SER A 186 17.54 -2.71 8.04
C SER A 186 18.75 -2.81 7.10
N TRP A 187 19.16 -4.02 6.71
CA TRP A 187 20.29 -4.24 5.82
C TRP A 187 19.98 -3.98 4.33
N ILE A 188 18.76 -4.27 3.90
CA ILE A 188 18.26 -3.93 2.56
C ILE A 188 18.16 -2.41 2.42
N LEU A 189 17.49 -1.74 3.36
CA LEU A 189 17.21 -0.30 3.30
C LEU A 189 18.42 0.57 3.64
N GLY A 190 19.12 0.26 4.74
CA GLY A 190 20.23 1.08 5.24
C GLY A 190 21.62 0.62 4.80
N GLY A 191 21.71 -0.53 4.13
CA GLY A 191 22.98 -1.13 3.75
C GLY A 191 23.84 -1.54 4.95
N ASN A 192 25.16 -1.49 4.78
CA ASN A 192 26.10 -1.75 5.87
C ASN A 192 26.21 -0.50 6.75
N SER A 193 25.23 -0.32 7.63
CA SER A 193 25.04 0.88 8.45
C SER A 193 26.22 1.20 9.38
N SER A 194 27.08 0.23 9.70
CA SER A 194 28.30 0.47 10.48
C SER A 194 29.33 1.34 9.76
N LYS A 195 29.30 1.41 8.42
CA LYS A 195 30.16 2.30 7.62
C LYS A 195 29.59 3.71 7.45
N LEU A 196 28.43 4.02 8.03
CA LEU A 196 27.73 5.31 7.89
C LEU A 196 27.87 6.21 9.14
N GLU A 197 28.69 5.83 10.12
CA GLU A 197 28.97 6.67 11.30
C GLU A 197 29.67 7.98 10.88
N GLY A 198 29.10 9.13 11.27
CA GLY A 198 29.66 10.46 11.01
C GLY A 198 28.95 11.33 9.95
N ARG A 199 27.83 10.88 9.34
CA ARG A 199 27.04 11.70 8.39
C ARG A 199 26.14 12.74 9.08
N PRO A 200 25.83 13.87 8.42
CA PRO A 200 24.98 14.94 8.97
C PRO A 200 23.56 14.47 9.36
N LEU A 201 23.00 15.15 10.36
CA LEU A 201 21.83 14.78 11.17
C LEU A 201 20.47 14.92 10.45
N SER A 202 20.22 14.19 9.37
CA SER A 202 18.88 14.02 8.79
C SER A 202 18.62 12.54 8.46
N CYS A 203 17.40 12.05 8.74
CA CYS A 203 17.00 10.63 8.64
C CYS A 203 17.81 9.69 9.57
N ARG A 204 17.58 9.75 10.89
CA ARG A 204 18.37 8.95 11.85
C ARG A 204 18.02 7.46 11.72
N LEU A 205 19.01 6.57 11.79
CA LEU A 205 18.77 5.12 12.00
C LEU A 205 18.09 4.83 13.35
N SER A 206 18.09 5.79 14.29
CA SER A 206 17.33 5.72 15.54
C SER A 206 15.83 5.98 15.35
N ASP A 207 15.42 6.53 14.20
CA ASP A 207 14.01 6.67 13.80
C ASP A 207 13.52 5.28 13.37
N LYS A 208 13.49 4.37 14.35
CA LYS A 208 13.09 2.99 14.14
C LYS A 208 11.61 2.98 13.74
N ALA A 209 11.27 2.12 12.79
CA ALA A 209 9.87 1.77 12.54
C ALA A 209 9.20 1.39 13.87
N SER A 210 7.93 1.78 14.02
CA SER A 210 7.14 1.51 15.23
C SER A 210 7.29 0.06 15.68
N ASN A 211 7.58 -0.13 16.97
CA ASN A 211 7.64 -1.45 17.60
C ASN A 211 6.25 -2.10 17.77
N GLN A 212 5.18 -1.41 17.39
CA GLN A 212 3.79 -1.88 17.50
C GLN A 212 3.40 -2.87 16.40
N LEU A 213 4.25 -3.15 15.42
CA LEU A 213 3.93 -4.08 14.33
C LEU A 213 3.39 -5.43 14.83
N GLY A 214 3.95 -5.95 15.92
CA GLY A 214 3.48 -7.20 16.54
C GLY A 214 2.05 -7.12 17.07
N ARG A 215 1.64 -5.97 17.60
CA ARG A 215 0.27 -5.69 18.06
C ARG A 215 -0.67 -5.57 16.86
N TRP A 216 -0.29 -4.81 15.84
CA TRP A 216 -1.10 -4.60 14.63
C TRP A 216 -1.37 -5.88 13.83
N PHE A 217 -0.58 -6.94 14.00
CA PHE A 217 -0.86 -8.26 13.41
C PHE A 217 -1.95 -9.07 14.13
N GLN A 218 -2.42 -8.60 15.29
CA GLN A 218 -3.36 -9.32 16.17
C GLN A 218 -4.57 -8.47 16.56
N ASP A 219 -4.47 -7.15 16.40
CA ASP A 219 -5.42 -6.16 16.89
C ASP A 219 -5.65 -5.13 15.77
N ASP A 220 -6.67 -5.40 14.94
CA ASP A 220 -7.04 -4.56 13.79
C ASP A 220 -7.50 -3.17 14.27
N ASP A 221 -8.16 -3.07 15.44
CA ASP A 221 -8.54 -1.80 16.04
C ASP A 221 -7.31 -0.94 16.38
N ALA A 222 -6.25 -1.53 16.94
CA ALA A 222 -5.01 -0.81 17.19
C ALA A 222 -4.29 -0.36 15.92
N LEU A 223 -4.42 -1.11 14.82
CA LEU A 223 -3.91 -0.71 13.52
C LEU A 223 -4.71 0.49 12.98
N GLU A 224 -6.04 0.39 12.97
CA GLU A 224 -6.94 1.46 12.51
C GLU A 224 -6.78 2.75 13.34
N GLN A 225 -6.60 2.63 14.65
CA GLN A 225 -6.34 3.78 15.54
C GLN A 225 -4.99 4.44 15.26
N ALA A 226 -3.99 3.68 14.81
CA ALA A 226 -2.70 4.19 14.39
C ALA A 226 -2.75 4.84 12.99
N MET A 227 -3.76 4.53 12.16
CA MET A 227 -3.95 5.17 10.87
C MET A 227 -4.40 6.63 11.04
N GLY A 228 -3.60 7.55 10.50
CA GLY A 228 -3.82 9.00 10.54
C GLY A 228 -4.80 9.55 9.49
N GLY A 229 -5.78 8.75 9.05
CA GLY A 229 -6.73 9.13 8.01
C GLY A 229 -8.09 9.62 8.52
N GLU A 230 -8.74 10.44 7.71
CA GLU A 230 -10.11 10.92 7.89
C GLU A 230 -11.12 9.87 7.40
N TRP A 231 -12.24 9.77 8.10
CA TRP A 231 -13.27 8.77 7.81
C TRP A 231 -14.42 9.39 7.04
N TYR A 232 -14.92 8.65 6.06
CA TYR A 232 -15.99 9.09 5.18
C TYR A 232 -17.00 7.96 4.95
N LEU A 233 -18.27 8.33 4.81
CA LEU A 233 -19.32 7.50 4.26
C LEU A 233 -19.57 7.94 2.81
N PHE A 234 -19.10 7.15 1.86
CA PHE A 234 -19.28 7.40 0.44
C PHE A 234 -20.56 6.72 -0.06
N PRO A 235 -21.50 7.44 -0.66
CA PRO A 235 -22.72 6.82 -1.16
C PRO A 235 -22.41 5.83 -2.27
N MET A 236 -23.05 4.66 -2.18
CA MET A 236 -23.03 3.63 -3.22
C MET A 236 -24.24 3.87 -4.10
N SER A 237 -24.03 4.37 -5.32
CA SER A 237 -25.10 4.72 -6.25
C SER A 237 -25.96 3.49 -6.58
N SER A 238 -27.21 3.49 -6.11
CA SER A 238 -28.32 2.79 -6.75
C SER A 238 -29.10 3.83 -7.55
N GLY A 239 -29.46 3.51 -8.80
CA GLY A 239 -29.85 4.47 -9.83
C GLY A 239 -30.86 5.57 -9.44
N ASP A 240 -30.76 6.67 -10.21
CA ASP A 240 -31.53 7.94 -10.25
C ASP A 240 -31.09 9.11 -9.33
N ASP A 241 -30.54 10.13 -9.99
CA ASP A 241 -30.65 11.60 -9.89
C ASP A 241 -30.75 12.37 -8.56
N SER A 242 -30.49 11.74 -7.40
CA SER A 242 -30.08 12.50 -6.20
C SER A 242 -28.73 12.01 -5.72
N ALA A 243 -27.64 12.59 -6.24
CA ALA A 243 -26.28 12.25 -5.84
C ALA A 243 -26.05 12.68 -4.38
N LEU A 244 -26.33 11.76 -3.45
CA LEU A 244 -25.88 11.84 -2.06
C LEU A 244 -24.40 12.25 -2.06
N GLN A 245 -24.02 13.15 -1.17
CA GLN A 245 -22.62 13.59 -1.04
C GLN A 245 -21.89 12.69 -0.03
N PRO A 246 -20.56 12.51 -0.18
CA PRO A 246 -19.76 11.87 0.84
C PRO A 246 -19.88 12.60 2.18
N ILE A 247 -20.11 11.85 3.25
CA ILE A 247 -20.23 12.40 4.60
C ILE A 247 -18.92 12.22 5.34
N ARG A 248 -18.32 13.30 5.81
CA ARG A 248 -17.12 13.25 6.66
C ARG A 248 -17.52 12.92 8.11
N LEU A 249 -16.90 11.90 8.68
CA LEU A 249 -17.04 11.55 10.08
C LEU A 249 -15.93 12.22 10.89
N ILE A 250 -16.33 12.92 11.96
CA ILE A 250 -15.42 13.65 12.83
C ILE A 250 -15.14 12.82 14.07
N ARG A 251 -13.84 12.60 14.36
CA ARG A 251 -13.39 11.87 15.55
C ARG A 251 -13.49 12.76 16.78
N ASP A 252 -14.72 12.99 17.24
CA ASP A 252 -15.05 13.73 18.45
C ASP A 252 -15.97 12.87 19.31
N GLU A 253 -15.54 12.53 20.53
CA GLU A 253 -16.29 11.67 21.45
C GLU A 253 -17.50 12.37 22.07
N GLN A 254 -17.57 13.71 21.98
CA GLN A 254 -18.71 14.49 22.46
C GLN A 254 -19.79 14.67 21.38
N ARG A 255 -19.46 14.35 20.12
CA ARG A 255 -20.35 14.53 18.99
C ARG A 255 -21.08 13.24 18.66
N THR A 256 -22.40 13.36 18.53
CA THR A 256 -23.28 12.31 18.02
C THR A 256 -23.88 12.79 16.71
N LEU A 257 -23.74 11.98 15.66
CA LEU A 257 -24.33 12.23 14.36
C LEU A 257 -25.65 11.47 14.25
N SER A 258 -26.76 12.20 14.21
CA SER A 258 -28.11 11.63 14.08
C SER A 258 -28.47 11.42 12.61
N ILE A 259 -29.12 10.30 12.31
CA ILE A 259 -29.54 9.91 10.96
C ILE A 259 -31.05 9.66 10.99
N GLY A 260 -31.76 10.24 10.03
CA GLY A 260 -33.21 10.12 9.91
C GLY A 260 -33.72 10.54 8.53
N SER A 261 -35.03 10.48 8.31
CA SER A 261 -35.62 11.00 7.06
C SER A 261 -35.86 12.50 7.06
N LYS A 262 -35.81 13.13 8.23
CA LYS A 262 -35.91 14.59 8.40
C LYS A 262 -34.75 15.08 9.26
N PRO A 263 -34.32 16.34 9.10
CA PRO A 263 -33.32 16.93 9.98
C PRO A 263 -33.84 16.96 11.41
N ASP A 264 -32.98 16.60 12.36
CA ASP A 264 -33.26 16.74 13.78
C ASP A 264 -33.20 18.22 14.17
N PRO A 265 -34.32 18.84 14.61
CA PRO A 265 -34.36 20.25 14.96
C PRO A 265 -33.53 20.60 16.21
N SER A 266 -33.14 19.62 17.02
CA SER A 266 -32.36 19.84 18.24
C SER A 266 -30.85 19.98 18.00
N ASN A 267 -30.32 19.49 16.86
CA ASN A 267 -28.89 19.53 16.54
C ASN A 267 -28.65 19.51 15.02
N SER A 268 -28.96 20.63 14.35
CA SER A 268 -28.89 20.75 12.88
C SER A 268 -27.49 20.49 12.32
N ASP A 269 -26.44 20.85 13.06
CA ASP A 269 -25.05 20.71 12.63
C ASP A 269 -24.55 19.25 12.66
N SER A 270 -25.26 18.35 13.35
CA SER A 270 -24.92 16.92 13.48
C SER A 270 -26.09 16.02 13.11
N SER A 271 -26.93 16.45 12.16
CA SER A 271 -28.05 15.65 11.66
C SER A 271 -27.92 15.44 10.15
N LEU A 272 -28.14 14.20 9.72
CA LEU A 272 -28.22 13.81 8.31
C LEU A 272 -29.63 13.34 8.00
N SER A 273 -30.24 13.98 7.01
CA SER A 273 -31.59 13.66 6.55
C SER A 273 -31.57 12.98 5.19
N PHE A 274 -32.12 11.77 5.11
CA PHE A 274 -32.33 11.05 3.87
C PHE A 274 -33.84 10.88 3.64
N PRO A 275 -34.50 11.73 2.83
CA PRO A 275 -35.95 11.70 2.62
C PRO A 275 -36.37 10.50 1.75
N LEU A 276 -36.10 9.30 2.26
CA LEU A 276 -36.29 8.03 1.59
C LEU A 276 -37.32 7.20 2.37
N PRO A 277 -38.21 6.46 1.70
CA PRO A 277 -39.32 5.76 2.36
C PRO A 277 -38.90 4.76 3.44
N GLN A 278 -37.74 4.11 3.28
CA GLN A 278 -37.26 3.12 4.24
C GLN A 278 -36.39 3.69 5.37
N VAL A 279 -36.19 5.01 5.40
CA VAL A 279 -35.47 5.69 6.47
C VAL A 279 -36.48 6.29 7.45
N SER A 280 -36.60 5.71 8.65
CA SER A 280 -37.41 6.27 9.74
C SER A 280 -37.02 7.71 10.10
N GLU A 281 -37.94 8.49 10.67
CA GLU A 281 -37.69 9.90 11.06
C GLU A 281 -36.52 10.02 12.03
N ILE A 282 -36.42 9.08 12.98
CA ILE A 282 -35.27 8.87 13.85
C ILE A 282 -34.77 7.46 13.57
N HIS A 283 -33.70 7.31 12.80
CA HIS A 283 -33.27 6.00 12.28
C HIS A 283 -32.08 5.43 13.07
N ALA A 284 -30.98 6.17 13.14
CA ALA A 284 -29.75 5.69 13.77
C ALA A 284 -28.88 6.85 14.27
N THR A 285 -27.87 6.52 15.07
CA THR A 285 -26.83 7.46 15.49
C THR A 285 -25.44 6.89 15.28
N ILE A 286 -24.50 7.74 14.87
CA ILE A 286 -23.06 7.43 14.81
C ILE A 286 -22.35 8.18 15.94
N THR A 287 -21.56 7.46 16.72
CA THR A 287 -20.73 8.01 17.80
C THR A 287 -19.27 7.60 17.62
N CYS A 288 -18.36 8.39 18.16
CA CYS A 288 -16.94 8.08 18.21
C CYS A 288 -16.53 7.72 19.64
N LYS A 289 -15.80 6.62 19.83
CA LYS A 289 -15.22 6.22 21.12
C LYS A 289 -13.87 5.56 20.89
N ASN A 290 -12.84 5.96 21.62
CA ASN A 290 -11.47 5.46 21.47
C ASN A 290 -10.96 5.56 20.01
N LYS A 291 -11.30 6.65 19.32
CA LYS A 291 -11.04 6.88 17.87
C LYS A 291 -11.72 5.90 16.89
N GLY A 292 -12.56 4.97 17.37
CA GLY A 292 -13.40 4.12 16.54
C GLY A 292 -14.82 4.67 16.44
N PHE A 293 -15.48 4.42 15.31
CA PHE A 293 -16.88 4.77 15.10
C PHE A 293 -17.84 3.61 15.35
N TYR A 294 -18.97 3.92 15.97
CA TYR A 294 -20.02 2.97 16.31
C TYR A 294 -21.33 3.47 15.75
N LEU A 295 -22.14 2.57 15.21
CA LEU A 295 -23.48 2.84 14.71
C LEU A 295 -24.50 2.16 15.62
N THR A 296 -25.54 2.90 16.00
CA THR A 296 -26.66 2.37 16.80
C THR A 296 -27.95 2.61 16.03
N ASP A 297 -28.64 1.53 15.66
CA ASP A 297 -30.00 1.60 15.12
C ASP A 297 -30.96 1.95 16.26
N LEU A 298 -31.79 2.97 16.10
CA LEU A 298 -32.70 3.47 17.15
C LEU A 298 -34.09 2.80 17.10
N GLY A 299 -34.14 1.54 16.67
CA GLY A 299 -35.39 0.81 16.49
C GLY A 299 -36.10 1.20 15.19
N SER A 300 -35.32 1.42 14.12
CA SER A 300 -35.87 1.79 12.83
C SER A 300 -36.76 0.68 12.25
N GLU A 301 -37.81 1.07 11.53
CA GLU A 301 -38.83 0.15 11.01
C GLU A 301 -38.22 -0.89 10.06
N HIS A 302 -37.41 -0.44 9.11
CA HIS A 302 -36.77 -1.29 8.10
C HIS A 302 -35.36 -1.78 8.50
N GLY A 303 -34.85 -1.31 9.64
CA GLY A 303 -33.56 -1.70 10.18
C GLY A 303 -32.36 -1.06 9.49
N THR A 304 -31.22 -1.09 10.17
CA THR A 304 -29.90 -0.79 9.62
C THR A 304 -29.12 -2.08 9.34
N TRP A 305 -28.42 -2.15 8.21
CA TRP A 305 -27.71 -3.34 7.76
C TRP A 305 -26.23 -3.06 7.48
N PHE A 306 -25.36 -4.00 7.84
CA PHE A 306 -23.96 -4.01 7.45
C PHE A 306 -23.69 -5.09 6.41
N ASN A 307 -22.89 -4.74 5.41
CA ASN A 307 -22.18 -5.67 4.55
C ASN A 307 -20.69 -5.57 4.87
N ASP A 308 -20.14 -6.61 5.47
CA ASP A 308 -18.71 -6.63 5.81
C ASP A 308 -17.84 -6.87 4.56
N ASN A 309 -16.52 -6.74 4.74
CA ASN A 309 -15.53 -6.99 3.69
C ASN A 309 -15.45 -8.46 3.22
N GLU A 310 -16.05 -9.41 3.95
CA GLU A 310 -16.19 -10.82 3.56
C GLU A 310 -17.50 -11.07 2.78
N GLY A 311 -18.30 -10.02 2.52
CA GLY A 311 -19.55 -10.07 1.77
C GLY A 311 -20.74 -10.59 2.59
N ARG A 312 -20.62 -10.69 3.91
CA ARG A 312 -21.73 -11.07 4.79
C ARG A 312 -22.61 -9.88 5.07
N ARG A 313 -23.91 -10.04 4.84
CA ARG A 313 -24.94 -9.06 5.19
C ARG A 313 -25.64 -9.44 6.48
N TYR A 314 -25.71 -8.52 7.45
CA TYR A 314 -26.44 -8.73 8.70
C TYR A 314 -27.12 -7.45 9.19
N ARG A 315 -28.25 -7.62 9.87
CA ARG A 315 -29.01 -6.52 10.49
C ARG A 315 -28.40 -6.17 11.85
N LEU A 316 -28.31 -4.88 12.15
CA LEU A 316 -27.87 -4.42 13.45
C LEU A 316 -28.95 -4.69 14.51
N PRO A 317 -28.57 -5.15 15.71
CA PRO A 317 -29.48 -5.19 16.85
C PRO A 317 -29.92 -3.76 17.21
N PRO A 318 -31.23 -3.54 17.46
CA PRO A 318 -31.73 -2.22 17.84
C PRO A 318 -31.19 -1.81 19.21
N ASN A 319 -30.90 -0.51 19.36
CA ASN A 319 -30.40 0.14 20.56
C ASN A 319 -29.07 -0.43 21.11
N PHE A 320 -28.29 -1.09 20.25
CA PHE A 320 -26.98 -1.60 20.63
C PHE A 320 -25.89 -1.05 19.69
N PRO A 321 -24.84 -0.40 20.22
CA PRO A 321 -23.79 0.18 19.40
C PRO A 321 -22.91 -0.91 18.77
N VAL A 322 -22.80 -0.90 17.45
CA VAL A 322 -21.97 -1.83 16.67
C VAL A 322 -20.83 -1.08 16.00
N ARG A 323 -19.59 -1.57 16.18
CA ARG A 323 -18.39 -1.05 15.50
C ARG A 323 -18.48 -1.34 14.00
N PHE A 324 -18.13 -0.36 13.17
CA PHE A 324 -17.95 -0.55 11.71
C PHE A 324 -16.54 -0.21 11.26
N HIS A 325 -16.01 -0.98 10.33
CA HIS A 325 -14.62 -0.93 9.89
C HIS A 325 -14.48 -0.32 8.49
N PRO A 326 -13.26 0.06 8.07
CA PRO A 326 -13.02 0.49 6.69
C PRO A 326 -13.42 -0.62 5.72
N SER A 327 -14.05 -0.25 4.60
CA SER A 327 -14.62 -1.15 3.57
C SER A 327 -15.99 -1.74 3.89
N ASP A 328 -16.51 -1.60 5.11
CA ASP A 328 -17.90 -1.97 5.40
C ASP A 328 -18.85 -1.13 4.56
N ALA A 329 -19.97 -1.70 4.11
CA ALA A 329 -21.10 -0.93 3.59
C ALA A 329 -22.24 -0.92 4.59
N ILE A 330 -22.73 0.28 4.88
CA ILE A 330 -23.82 0.57 5.80
C ILE A 330 -25.05 0.93 4.98
N GLU A 331 -26.17 0.29 5.27
CA GLU A 331 -27.44 0.54 4.60
C GLU A 331 -28.50 0.91 5.63
N PHE A 332 -29.12 2.07 5.46
CA PHE A 332 -30.25 2.53 6.27
C PHE A 332 -31.55 2.13 5.56
N GLY A 333 -32.29 1.16 6.12
CA GLY A 333 -33.35 0.46 5.42
C GLY A 333 -32.83 -0.76 4.63
N SER A 334 -33.51 -1.18 3.58
CA SER A 334 -33.23 -2.43 2.88
C SER A 334 -33.37 -2.36 1.34
N ASP A 335 -33.65 -1.18 0.80
CA ASP A 335 -33.87 -0.92 -0.62
C ASP A 335 -32.62 -0.46 -1.39
N LYS A 336 -31.46 -0.45 -0.72
CA LYS A 336 -30.16 0.01 -1.25
C LYS A 336 -30.10 1.48 -1.67
N LYS A 337 -31.11 2.30 -1.33
CA LYS A 337 -31.12 3.74 -1.68
C LYS A 337 -30.30 4.59 -0.72
N ALA A 338 -30.20 4.18 0.54
CA ALA A 338 -29.37 4.83 1.56
C ALA A 338 -28.17 3.94 1.94
N MET A 339 -27.39 3.52 0.95
CA MET A 339 -26.23 2.66 1.14
C MET A 339 -24.93 3.47 1.03
N PHE A 340 -24.02 3.28 1.99
CA PHE A 340 -22.76 4.01 2.08
C PHE A 340 -21.59 3.07 2.34
N ARG A 341 -20.49 3.24 1.60
CA ARG A 341 -19.20 2.59 1.85
C ARG A 341 -18.37 3.41 2.83
N VAL A 342 -17.84 2.76 3.86
CA VAL A 342 -16.89 3.36 4.80
C VAL A 342 -15.51 3.43 4.16
N LYS A 343 -14.96 4.62 4.01
CA LYS A 343 -13.59 4.84 3.49
C LYS A 343 -12.76 5.68 4.44
N VAL A 344 -11.45 5.42 4.46
CA VAL A 344 -10.48 6.19 5.23
C VAL A 344 -9.45 6.78 4.27
N LEU A 345 -9.34 8.11 4.24
CA LEU A 345 -8.53 8.85 3.27
C LEU A 345 -7.63 9.87 4.01
N SER A 346 -6.43 10.14 3.49
CA SER A 346 -5.57 11.19 4.06
C SER A 346 -6.03 12.60 3.68
N THR A 347 -6.61 12.75 2.49
CA THR A 347 -7.11 14.01 1.90
C THR A 347 -8.14 13.69 0.81
N LEU A 348 -9.20 14.50 0.67
CA LEU A 348 -10.15 14.34 -0.44
C LEU A 348 -9.49 14.75 -1.77
N PRO A 349 -9.79 14.05 -2.89
CA PRO A 349 -9.22 14.38 -4.20
C PRO A 349 -9.44 15.84 -4.61
N TYR A 350 -10.57 16.44 -4.21
CA TYR A 350 -10.99 17.77 -4.63
C TYR A 350 -10.23 18.93 -3.97
N ASP A 351 -9.62 18.73 -2.79
CA ASP A 351 -8.84 19.79 -2.14
C ASP A 351 -7.42 19.92 -2.69
N SER A 352 -6.91 18.86 -3.32
CA SER A 352 -5.56 18.85 -3.91
C SER A 352 -5.43 19.68 -5.19
N ALA A 353 -6.54 19.96 -5.89
CA ALA A 353 -6.53 20.76 -7.13
C ALA A 353 -6.24 22.27 -6.90
N ARG A 354 -6.18 22.73 -5.64
CA ARG A 354 -5.81 24.11 -5.29
C ARG A 354 -4.36 24.27 -4.82
N GLY A 355 -3.59 23.19 -4.69
CA GLY A 355 -2.21 23.22 -4.19
C GLY A 355 -1.20 22.82 -5.26
N GLY A 356 -0.52 23.82 -5.81
CA GLY A 356 0.44 23.73 -6.92
C GLY A 356 1.54 22.67 -6.86
N GLU A 357 2.09 22.48 -8.06
CA GLU A 357 3.39 21.92 -8.47
C GLU A 357 3.57 20.39 -8.43
N VAL A 358 3.35 19.82 -9.62
CA VAL A 358 3.88 18.53 -10.05
C VAL A 358 5.42 18.59 -10.03
N LEU A 359 6.04 18.12 -8.95
CA LEU A 359 7.44 17.73 -8.98
C LEU A 359 7.55 16.41 -9.77
N GLN A 360 7.89 16.53 -11.06
CA GLN A 360 8.43 15.43 -11.84
C GLN A 360 9.78 15.04 -11.26
N ALA A 361 9.90 13.81 -10.73
CA ALA A 361 11.20 13.18 -10.51
C ALA A 361 11.65 12.49 -11.80
N ALA A 362 12.86 12.82 -12.23
CA ALA A 362 13.57 12.22 -13.36
C ALA A 362 14.14 10.84 -13.02
#